data_AF-V4MIW6-F1
#
_entry.id   AF-V4MIW6-F1
#
_cell.length_a   1.000
_cell.length_b   1.000
_cell.length_c   1.000
_cell.angle_alpha   90.00
_cell.angle_beta   90.00
_cell.angle_gamma   90.00
#
_symmetry.space_group_name_H-M   'P 1'
#
loop_
_entity.id
_entity.type
_entity.pdbx_description
1 polymer ?
#
loop_
_entity_poly.entity_id
_entity_poly.type
_entity_poly.pdbx_seq_one_letter_code
_entity_poly.pdbx_strand_id
1 'polypeptide(L)' 'MARLRKTFVWWDIKSCPIPAGFDPCLVGRRIESALKKSGYSDPVTITAVGDLREGKGPGEDVLRKLSSSGIALNHAS' A
#
# COMPACT_ATOMS: atom_id res chain seq x y z
N MET A 1 23.92 12.82 15.04
CA MET A 1 22.46 12.55 14.95
C MET A 1 22.18 11.78 13.67
N ALA A 2 21.44 10.67 13.72
CA ALA A 2 21.05 9.94 12.51
C ALA A 2 20.00 10.77 11.73
N ARG A 3 20.18 10.91 10.42
CA ARG A 3 19.23 11.61 9.55
C ARG A 3 18.11 10.64 9.17
N LEU A 4 16.93 10.81 9.75
CA LEU A 4 15.73 10.09 9.33
C LEU A 4 15.40 10.45 7.87
N ARG A 5 15.34 9.45 7.00
CA ARG A 5 14.90 9.56 5.61
C ARG A 5 13.45 9.11 5.51
N LYS A 6 12.52 10.06 5.58
CA LYS A 6 11.10 9.78 5.36
C LYS A 6 10.92 9.14 3.99
N THR A 7 10.35 7.95 3.97
CA THR A 7 10.07 7.21 2.73
C THR A 7 8.57 7.20 2.51
N PHE A 8 8.16 7.58 1.30
CA PHE A 8 6.77 7.57 0.89
C PHE A 8 6.59 6.63 -0.29
N VAL A 9 5.59 5.77 -0.20
CA VAL A 9 5.17 4.88 -1.28
C VAL A 9 3.83 5.35 -1.78
N TRP A 10 3.82 5.80 -3.04
CA TRP A 10 2.61 6.08 -3.78
C TRP A 10 2.32 4.88 -4.69
N TRP A 11 1.16 4.26 -4.49
CA TRP A 11 0.79 3.04 -5.19
C TRP A 11 -0.50 3.24 -5.98
N ASP A 12 -0.39 3.25 -7.31
CA ASP A 12 -1.56 3.12 -8.19
C ASP A 12 -2.08 1.68 -8.17
N ILE A 13 -3.21 1.47 -7.50
CA ILE A 13 -3.79 0.13 -7.31
C ILE A 13 -4.45 -0.41 -8.57
N LYS A 14 -4.75 0.44 -9.55
CA LYS A 14 -5.32 0.02 -10.83
C LYS A 14 -4.22 -0.50 -11.75
N SER A 15 -3.11 0.22 -11.84
CA SER A 15 -1.97 -0.18 -12.69
C SER A 15 -1.16 -1.31 -12.07
N CYS A 16 -1.11 -1.38 -10.73
CA CYS A 16 -0.42 -2.42 -9.97
C CYS A 16 -1.38 -3.13 -9.01
N PRO A 17 -2.32 -3.96 -9.51
CA PRO A 17 -3.31 -4.61 -8.66
C PRO A 17 -2.68 -5.67 -7.75
N ILE A 18 -3.38 -6.02 -6.68
CA ILE A 18 -3.01 -7.17 -5.85
C ILE A 18 -3.22 -8.45 -6.66
N PRO A 19 -2.23 -9.36 -6.73
CA PRO A 19 -2.38 -10.64 -7.42
C PRO A 19 -3.52 -11.50 -6.83
N ALA A 20 -4.18 -12.29 -7.67
CA ALA A 20 -5.22 -13.20 -7.23
C ALA A 20 -4.70 -14.19 -6.17
N GLY A 21 -5.49 -14.44 -5.13
CA GLY A 21 -5.13 -15.33 -4.02
C GLY A 21 -4.11 -14.75 -3.02
N PHE A 22 -3.62 -13.53 -3.24
CA PHE A 22 -2.72 -12.86 -2.30
C PHE A 22 -3.52 -12.16 -1.19
N ASP A 23 -3.07 -12.29 0.06
CA ASP A 23 -3.70 -11.64 1.21
C ASP A 23 -3.37 -10.12 1.24
N PRO A 24 -4.36 -9.22 1.08
CA PRO A 24 -4.13 -7.78 1.10
C PRO A 24 -3.51 -7.29 2.42
N CYS A 25 -3.76 -7.98 3.54
CA CYS A 25 -3.17 -7.63 4.84
C CYS A 25 -1.63 -7.72 4.86
N LEU A 26 -1.04 -8.46 3.92
CA LEU A 26 0.42 -8.65 3.84
C LEU A 26 1.12 -7.63 2.96
N VAL A 27 0.39 -6.83 2.16
CA VAL A 27 0.98 -5.90 1.19
C VAL A 27 1.91 -4.89 1.88
N GLY A 28 1.43 -4.23 2.95
CA GLY A 28 2.21 -3.22 3.68
C GLY A 28 3.53 -3.79 4.20
N ARG A 29 3.47 -4.92 4.92
CA ARG A 29 4.66 -5.60 5.46
C ARG A 29 5.66 -6.03 4.38
N ARG A 30 5.16 -6.44 3.20
CA ARG A 30 6.04 -6.85 2.09
C ARG A 30 6.76 -5.66 1.47
N ILE A 31 6.05 -4.54 1.28
CA ILE A 31 6.64 -3.28 0.80
C ILE A 31 7.70 -2.78 1.79
N GLU A 32 7.37 -2.71 3.08
CA GLU A 32 8.32 -2.33 4.13
C GLU A 32 9.54 -3.23 4.17
N SER A 33 9.35 -4.55 4.08
CA SER A 33 10.46 -5.52 4.07
C SER A 33 11.37 -5.33 2.86
N ALA A 34 10.80 -5.08 1.68
CA ALA A 34 11.57 -4.81 0.47
C ALA A 34 12.37 -3.51 0.58
N LEU A 35 11.73 -2.43 1.05
CA LEU A 35 12.38 -1.14 1.28
C LEU A 35 13.52 -1.24 2.29
N LYS A 36 13.32 -1.98 3.39
CA LYS A 36 14.36 -2.24 4.39
C LYS A 36 15.56 -2.97 3.79
N LYS A 37 15.33 -3.98 2.95
CA LYS A 37 16.41 -4.69 2.23
C LYS A 37 17.18 -3.77 1.27
N SER A 38 16.51 -2.75 0.74
CA SER A 38 17.11 -1.71 -0.11
C SER A 38 17.76 -0.57 0.68
N GLY A 39 17.83 -0.64 2.01
CA GLY A 39 18.49 0.35 2.87
C GLY A 39 17.56 1.45 3.43
N TYR A 40 16.26 1.40 3.13
CA TYR A 40 15.26 2.33 3.69
C TYR A 40 14.69 1.73 4.97
N SER A 41 15.35 2.02 6.09
CA SER A 41 15.01 1.45 7.41
C SER A 41 14.10 2.34 8.26
N ASP A 42 13.87 3.57 7.81
CA ASP A 42 13.03 4.55 8.48
C ASP A 42 11.54 4.28 8.25
N PRO A 43 10.64 4.88 9.06
CA PRO A 43 9.20 4.73 8.88
C PRO A 43 8.76 5.03 7.44
N VAL A 44 7.98 4.11 6.87
CA VAL A 44 7.42 4.21 5.53
C VAL A 44 5.95 4.60 5.64
N THR A 45 5.53 5.58 4.87
CA THR A 45 4.11 5.89 4.67
C THR A 45 3.67 5.34 3.31
N ILE A 46 2.61 4.54 3.30
CA ILE A 46 2.10 3.89 2.08
C ILE A 46 0.69 4.41 1.80
N THR A 47 0.47 4.90 0.59
CA THR A 47 -0.85 5.33 0.11
C THR A 47 -1.20 4.61 -1.18
N ALA A 48 -2.30 3.86 -1.17
CA ALA A 48 -2.92 3.32 -2.37
C ALA A 48 -3.89 4.34 -2.97
N VAL A 49 -3.78 4.58 -4.27
CA VAL A 49 -4.59 5.55 -5.01
C VAL A 49 -5.29 4.87 -6.17
N GLY A 50 -6.58 5.15 -6.36
CA GLY A 50 -7.35 4.66 -7.51
C GLY A 50 -8.85 4.85 -7.36
N ASP A 51 -9.61 4.31 -8.32
CA ASP A 51 -11.07 4.33 -8.30
C ASP A 51 -11.59 3.26 -7.34
N LEU A 52 -11.80 3.63 -6.08
CA LEU A 52 -12.23 2.75 -5.00
C LEU A 52 -13.73 2.40 -5.01
N ARG A 53 -14.47 2.74 -6.07
CA ARG A 53 -15.90 2.41 -6.19
C ARG A 53 -16.11 0.94 -6.55
N GLU A 54 -17.23 0.41 -6.11
CA GLU A 54 -17.66 -0.94 -6.48
C GLU A 54 -17.72 -1.11 -8.01
N GLY A 55 -17.18 -2.23 -8.51
CA GLY A 55 -17.11 -2.54 -9.93
C GLY A 55 -16.07 -1.75 -10.75
N LYS A 56 -15.34 -0.81 -10.13
CA LYS A 56 -14.27 -0.04 -10.79
C LYS A 56 -12.88 -0.33 -10.22
N GLY A 57 -12.81 -0.69 -8.94
CA GLY A 57 -11.57 -1.00 -8.24
C GLY A 57 -11.60 -2.31 -7.45
N PRO A 58 -10.70 -2.46 -6.46
CA PRO A 58 -10.71 -3.59 -5.55
C PRO A 58 -12.03 -3.65 -4.77
N GLY A 59 -12.52 -4.87 -4.51
CA GLY A 59 -13.72 -5.05 -3.70
C GLY A 59 -13.56 -4.51 -2.27
N GLU A 60 -14.67 -4.20 -1.60
CA GLU A 60 -14.68 -3.58 -0.28
C GLU A 60 -13.85 -4.37 0.75
N ASP A 61 -13.92 -5.71 0.72
CA ASP A 61 -13.13 -6.58 1.60
C ASP A 61 -11.62 -6.37 1.41
N VAL A 62 -11.17 -6.16 0.17
CA VAL A 62 -9.76 -5.89 -0.13
C VAL A 62 -9.37 -4.53 0.41
N LEU A 63 -10.19 -3.51 0.17
CA LEU A 63 -9.96 -2.15 0.67
C LEU A 63 -9.91 -2.12 2.21
N ARG A 64 -10.83 -2.82 2.87
CA ARG A 64 -10.88 -2.93 4.33
C ARG A 64 -9.62 -3.60 4.89
N LYS A 65 -9.16 -4.69 4.26
CA LYS A 65 -7.92 -5.38 4.63
C LYS A 65 -6.70 -4.48 4.46
N LEU A 66 -6.60 -3.76 3.34
CA LEU A 66 -5.52 -2.80 3.10
C LEU A 66 -5.49 -1.70 4.18
N SER A 67 -6.64 -1.07 4.45
CA SER A 67 -6.77 -0.03 5.47
C SER A 67 -6.37 -0.56 6.86
N SER A 68 -6.84 -1.76 7.24
CA SER A 68 -6.49 -2.38 8.51
C SER A 68 -5.00 -2.70 8.66
N SER A 69 -4.26 -2.81 7.55
CA SER A 69 -2.81 -3.03 7.53
C SER A 69 -1.97 -1.75 7.62
N GLY A 70 -2.61 -0.58 7.75
CA GLY A 70 -1.95 0.72 7.85
C GLY A 70 -1.67 1.40 6.50
N ILE A 71 -2.22 0.87 5.40
CA ILE A 71 -2.14 1.51 4.08
C ILE A 71 -3.25 2.55 3.98
N ALA A 72 -2.89 3.80 3.74
CA ALA A 72 -3.86 4.86 3.47
C ALA A 72 -4.52 4.63 2.10
N LEU A 73 -5.83 4.82 2.02
CA LEU A 73 -6.58 4.72 0.77
C LEU A 73 -6.98 6.13 0.32
N ASN A 74 -6.69 6.47 -0.94
CA ASN A 74 -7.08 7.73 -1.54
C ASN A 74 -7.90 7.48 -2.81
N HIS A 75 -9.15 7.93 -2.80
CA HIS A 75 -10.00 7.83 -3.98
C HIS A 75 -9.59 8.88 -5.01
N ALA A 76 -9.29 8.44 -6.23
CA ALA A 76 -9.07 9.29 -7.39
C ALA A 76 -9.91 8.76 -8.57
N SER A 77 -10.69 9.66 -9.18
CA SER A 77 -11.67 9.37 -10.24
C SER A 77 -11.30 9.98 -11.57
#